data_AF-A0A8H3EMW7-F1
#
_entry.id   AF-A0A8H3EMW7-F1
#
_cell.length_a   1.000
_cell.length_b   1.000
_cell.length_c   1.000
_cell.angle_alpha   90.00
_cell.angle_beta   90.00
_cell.angle_gamma   90.00
#
_symmetry.space_group_name_H-M   'P 1'
#
loop_
_entity.id
_entity.type
_entity.pdbx_description
1 polymer ?
#
loop_
_entity_poly.entity_id
_entity_poly.type
_entity_poly.pdbx_seq_one_letter_code
_entity_poly.pdbx_strand_id
1 'polypeptide(L)'
;MFPLRYILLSAFAILGANAASSVLDLIPDNFDDIVLKSGKPALVEFFAPWCGHCKKLAPIYEELATNFEFAKDKVSIAKVDADAEKDLGRKFGVQGFPTLKWFDGKSDTPTDYQGGRDLESLSSFISEKTGLKIKTKKAAPSAVEMLTDKSFKIEIGGDKDVLVAFTAPWCGHCKSLAPIWEQVATDYASEPKVLIAKVDAEAENSKATAQDQGVKSYPTIKYFPKGSTTPEPYEGGRTEQDILSFMNEKAGVHRTIGGKLNEVAGTIPSLDSIVSGLTGGESIASLSEQITTAAKASKDKYAEYYVKVSDKLSKNAGYVEKELTRLQGLIKKGGLAPEKIDDLTSRSNILRRFKGQEPVAKEEL
;
A
#
# COMPACT_ATOMS: atom_id res chain seq x y z
N MET A 1 -20.62 -45.10 -38.51
CA MET A 1 -21.34 -44.90 -37.23
C MET A 1 -20.31 -44.38 -36.22
N PHE A 2 -20.13 -43.06 -36.14
CA PHE A 2 -19.12 -42.41 -35.30
C PHE A 2 -19.67 -42.18 -33.88
N PRO A 3 -18.95 -42.51 -32.79
CA PRO A 3 -19.36 -42.11 -31.46
C PRO A 3 -18.88 -40.68 -31.14
N LEU A 4 -19.85 -39.89 -30.68
CA LEU A 4 -19.83 -38.48 -30.37
C LEU A 4 -18.94 -38.19 -29.13
N ARG A 5 -17.89 -37.39 -29.31
CA ARG A 5 -17.08 -36.81 -28.20
C ARG A 5 -17.86 -35.65 -27.56
N TYR A 6 -18.31 -35.83 -26.33
CA TYR A 6 -18.81 -34.72 -25.51
C TYR A 6 -17.63 -33.97 -24.87
N ILE A 7 -17.40 -32.73 -25.31
CA ILE A 7 -16.53 -31.77 -24.64
C ILE A 7 -17.42 -31.00 -23.66
N LEU A 8 -17.24 -31.26 -22.36
CA LEU A 8 -17.78 -30.44 -21.27
C LEU A 8 -16.95 -29.16 -21.18
N LEU A 9 -17.44 -28.08 -21.78
CA LEU A 9 -16.96 -26.72 -21.53
C LEU A 9 -17.48 -26.27 -20.17
N SER A 10 -16.61 -26.26 -19.16
CA SER A 10 -16.87 -25.62 -17.88
C SER A 10 -16.84 -24.09 -18.06
N ALA A 11 -18.02 -23.47 -17.97
CA ALA A 11 -18.14 -22.02 -17.93
C ALA A 11 -17.61 -21.50 -16.58
N PHE A 12 -16.42 -20.89 -16.60
CA PHE A 12 -15.89 -20.11 -15.49
C PHE A 12 -16.66 -18.78 -15.44
N ALA A 13 -17.70 -18.71 -14.62
CA ALA A 13 -18.38 -17.45 -14.34
C ALA A 13 -17.50 -16.63 -13.39
N ILE A 14 -16.77 -15.65 -13.93
CA ILE A 14 -16.06 -14.65 -13.14
C ILE A 14 -17.12 -13.70 -12.56
N LEU A 15 -17.45 -13.89 -11.29
CA LEU A 15 -18.16 -12.89 -10.47
C LEU A 15 -17.20 -11.72 -10.23
N GLY A 16 -17.22 -10.74 -11.13
CA GLY A 16 -16.62 -9.43 -10.88
C GLY A 16 -17.37 -8.74 -9.76
N ALA A 17 -16.69 -8.42 -8.66
CA ALA A 17 -17.22 -7.58 -7.60
C ALA A 17 -17.48 -6.16 -8.17
N ASN A 18 -18.73 -5.85 -8.47
CA ASN A 18 -19.16 -4.48 -8.76
C ASN A 18 -19.06 -3.66 -7.46
N ALA A 19 -17.95 -2.96 -7.27
CA ALA A 19 -17.97 -1.75 -6.46
C ALA A 19 -18.95 -0.78 -7.13
N ALA A 20 -19.94 -0.27 -6.38
CA ALA A 20 -20.89 0.70 -6.93
C ALA A 20 -20.12 1.92 -7.45
N SER A 21 -20.22 2.18 -8.76
CA SER A 21 -19.65 3.37 -9.40
C SER A 21 -20.27 4.63 -8.78
N SER A 22 -19.43 5.64 -8.53
CA SER A 22 -19.91 6.97 -8.08
C SER A 22 -20.32 7.86 -9.25
N VAL A 23 -20.04 7.44 -10.50
CA VAL A 23 -20.46 8.13 -11.71
C VAL A 23 -21.89 7.74 -12.03
N LEU A 24 -22.76 8.74 -12.23
CA LEU A 24 -24.15 8.49 -12.58
C LEU A 24 -24.28 8.07 -14.04
N ASP A 25 -24.87 6.90 -14.29
CA ASP A 25 -25.26 6.46 -15.64
C ASP A 25 -26.53 7.18 -16.08
N LEU A 26 -26.41 7.97 -17.14
CA LEU A 26 -27.52 8.69 -17.74
C LEU A 26 -28.04 7.95 -18.97
N ILE A 27 -29.37 7.87 -19.01
CA ILE A 27 -30.17 7.35 -20.11
C ILE A 27 -31.26 8.38 -20.42
N PRO A 28 -31.94 8.31 -21.58
CA PRO A 28 -32.96 9.30 -21.94
C PRO A 28 -34.02 9.52 -20.85
N ASP A 29 -34.43 8.44 -20.17
CA ASP A 29 -35.48 8.47 -19.15
C ASP A 29 -35.10 9.23 -17.88
N ASN A 30 -33.81 9.35 -17.55
CA ASN A 30 -33.36 10.01 -16.31
C ASN A 30 -32.57 11.30 -16.56
N PHE A 31 -32.13 11.56 -17.80
CA PHE A 31 -31.23 12.65 -18.13
C PHE A 31 -31.81 14.01 -17.72
N ASP A 32 -33.03 14.29 -18.15
CA ASP A 32 -33.64 15.59 -17.92
C ASP A 32 -33.84 15.85 -16.41
N ASP A 33 -34.21 14.84 -15.64
CA ASP A 33 -34.45 14.99 -14.21
C ASP A 33 -33.15 15.17 -13.41
N ILE A 34 -32.09 14.47 -13.79
CA ILE A 34 -30.79 14.54 -13.10
C ILE A 34 -30.00 15.79 -13.52
N VAL A 35 -30.01 16.15 -14.81
CA VAL A 35 -29.12 17.16 -15.39
C VAL A 35 -29.81 18.50 -15.62
N LEU A 36 -31.04 18.50 -16.15
CA LEU A 36 -31.70 19.74 -16.59
C LEU A 36 -32.61 20.34 -15.51
N LYS A 37 -33.37 19.50 -14.81
CA LYS A 37 -34.41 19.93 -13.83
C LYS A 37 -33.93 19.89 -12.38
N SER A 38 -32.81 19.25 -12.08
CA SER A 38 -32.34 19.08 -10.71
C SER A 38 -31.91 20.40 -10.04
N GLY A 39 -31.63 21.44 -10.83
CA GLY A 39 -31.03 22.69 -10.37
C GLY A 39 -29.56 22.54 -9.95
N LYS A 40 -28.98 21.34 -10.10
CA LYS A 40 -27.59 21.05 -9.76
C LYS A 40 -26.72 21.17 -11.01
N PRO A 41 -25.55 21.80 -10.93
CA PRO A 41 -24.59 21.73 -12.00
C PRO A 41 -24.12 20.27 -12.22
N ALA A 42 -23.83 19.93 -13.47
CA ALA A 42 -23.38 18.60 -13.85
C ALA A 42 -22.23 18.64 -14.85
N LEU A 43 -21.20 17.83 -14.62
CA LEU A 43 -20.22 17.48 -15.64
C LEU A 43 -20.63 16.13 -16.24
N VAL A 44 -20.87 16.10 -17.54
CA VAL A 44 -21.37 14.91 -18.25
C VAL A 44 -20.35 14.46 -19.30
N GLU A 45 -19.91 13.20 -19.22
CA GLU A 45 -19.13 12.52 -20.25
C GLU A 45 -20.04 11.82 -21.25
N PHE A 46 -19.98 12.24 -22.52
CA PHE A 46 -20.56 11.52 -23.64
C PHE A 46 -19.48 10.59 -24.22
N PHE A 47 -19.66 9.28 -24.07
CA PHE A 47 -18.67 8.26 -24.41
C PHE A 47 -19.22 7.21 -25.36
N ALA A 48 -18.34 6.31 -25.80
CA ALA A 48 -18.70 5.07 -26.48
C ALA A 48 -17.83 3.90 -25.96
N PRO A 49 -18.37 2.70 -25.75
CA PRO A 49 -17.67 1.60 -25.08
C PRO A 49 -16.47 1.05 -25.86
N TRP A 50 -16.46 1.24 -27.18
CA TRP A 50 -15.36 0.83 -28.05
C TRP A 50 -14.23 1.88 -28.14
N CYS A 51 -14.44 3.10 -27.65
CA CYS A 51 -13.46 4.18 -27.79
C CYS A 51 -12.30 4.04 -26.79
N GLY A 52 -11.08 3.86 -27.29
CA GLY A 52 -9.88 3.71 -26.46
C GLY A 52 -9.58 4.92 -25.56
N HIS A 53 -9.89 6.14 -26.00
CA HIS A 53 -9.73 7.35 -25.17
C HIS A 53 -10.74 7.41 -24.03
N CYS A 54 -11.97 6.92 -24.24
CA CYS A 54 -12.97 6.81 -23.17
C CYS A 54 -12.53 5.80 -22.11
N LYS A 55 -12.00 4.63 -22.54
CA LYS A 55 -11.46 3.62 -21.62
C LYS A 55 -10.33 4.14 -20.74
N LYS A 56 -9.49 5.04 -21.26
CA LYS A 56 -8.43 5.70 -20.49
C LYS A 56 -8.96 6.74 -19.50
N LEU A 57 -10.03 7.45 -19.85
CA LEU A 57 -10.66 8.46 -19.00
C LEU A 57 -11.49 7.83 -17.88
N ALA A 58 -12.16 6.69 -18.15
CA ALA A 58 -13.05 6.02 -17.20
C ALA A 58 -12.49 5.90 -15.76
N PRO A 59 -11.28 5.35 -15.50
CA PRO A 59 -10.76 5.26 -14.13
C PRO A 59 -10.53 6.63 -13.48
N ILE A 60 -10.12 7.65 -14.24
CA ILE A 60 -9.92 9.02 -13.74
C ILE A 60 -11.28 9.66 -13.43
N TYR A 61 -12.29 9.38 -14.24
CA TYR A 61 -13.64 9.92 -14.08
C TYR A 61 -14.37 9.28 -12.88
N GLU A 62 -14.14 8.00 -12.61
CA GLU A 62 -14.59 7.32 -11.39
C GLU A 62 -13.93 7.90 -10.13
N GLU A 63 -12.62 8.16 -10.19
CA GLU A 63 -11.89 8.81 -9.09
C GLU A 63 -12.40 10.24 -8.85
N LEU A 64 -12.67 10.99 -9.92
CA LEU A 64 -13.29 12.31 -9.85
C LEU A 64 -14.64 12.25 -9.14
N ALA A 65 -15.53 11.34 -9.56
CA ALA A 65 -16.84 11.16 -8.93
C ALA A 65 -16.71 10.79 -7.44
N THR A 66 -15.82 9.87 -7.13
CA THR A 66 -15.52 9.47 -5.74
C THR A 66 -15.07 10.66 -4.88
N ASN A 67 -14.22 11.53 -5.42
CA ASN A 67 -13.71 12.71 -4.71
C ASN A 67 -14.78 13.80 -4.48
N PHE A 68 -15.87 13.78 -5.24
CA PHE A 68 -17.03 14.67 -5.09
C PHE A 68 -18.26 13.98 -4.47
N GLU A 69 -18.17 12.71 -4.07
CA GLU A 69 -19.28 11.95 -3.45
C GLU A 69 -19.87 12.67 -2.22
N PHE A 70 -19.01 13.35 -1.45
CA PHE A 70 -19.42 14.18 -0.30
C PHE A 70 -20.34 15.36 -0.67
N ALA A 71 -20.40 15.71 -1.96
CA ALA A 71 -21.12 16.83 -2.54
C ALA A 71 -22.08 16.39 -3.66
N LYS A 72 -22.50 15.13 -3.69
CA LYS A 72 -23.45 14.60 -4.70
C LYS A 72 -24.81 15.31 -4.76
N ASP A 73 -25.18 15.97 -3.66
CA ASP A 73 -26.37 16.81 -3.58
C ASP A 73 -26.16 18.22 -4.14
N LYS A 74 -24.92 18.57 -4.52
CA LYS A 74 -24.52 19.91 -5.00
C LYS A 74 -23.93 19.91 -6.40
N VAL A 75 -23.34 18.81 -6.86
CA VAL A 75 -22.81 18.65 -8.22
C VAL A 75 -22.98 17.20 -8.67
N SER A 76 -23.31 17.01 -9.93
CA SER A 76 -23.43 15.69 -10.55
C SER A 76 -22.24 15.41 -11.47
N ILE A 77 -21.65 14.22 -11.33
CA ILE A 77 -20.64 13.70 -12.26
C ILE A 77 -21.25 12.46 -12.89
N ALA A 78 -21.40 12.49 -14.21
CA ALA A 78 -22.28 11.57 -14.90
C ALA A 78 -21.74 11.20 -16.28
N LYS A 79 -22.17 10.07 -16.81
CA LYS A 79 -21.79 9.59 -18.15
C LYS A 79 -23.00 9.11 -18.92
N VAL A 80 -22.92 9.21 -20.24
CA VAL A 80 -23.92 8.70 -21.19
C VAL A 80 -23.21 7.99 -22.32
N ASP A 81 -23.64 6.76 -22.60
CA ASP A 81 -23.23 6.06 -23.81
C ASP A 81 -23.97 6.69 -24.99
N ALA A 82 -23.32 7.62 -25.67
CA ALA A 82 -23.90 8.35 -26.78
C ALA A 82 -23.80 7.58 -28.12
N ASP A 83 -23.16 6.41 -28.13
CA ASP A 83 -23.25 5.46 -29.24
C ASP A 83 -24.53 4.62 -29.15
N ALA A 84 -24.94 4.24 -27.93
CA ALA A 84 -26.25 3.66 -27.67
C ALA A 84 -27.37 4.72 -27.78
N GLU A 85 -27.20 5.86 -27.09
CA GLU A 85 -28.21 6.93 -26.95
C GLU A 85 -27.96 8.08 -27.94
N LYS A 86 -28.00 7.76 -29.24
CA LYS A 86 -27.60 8.69 -30.32
C LYS A 86 -28.44 9.96 -30.37
N ASP A 87 -29.71 9.91 -30.00
CA ASP A 87 -30.58 11.09 -29.96
C ASP A 87 -30.13 12.10 -28.90
N LEU A 88 -29.69 11.61 -27.75
CA LEU A 88 -29.17 12.45 -26.67
C LEU A 88 -27.81 13.06 -27.07
N GLY A 89 -26.94 12.27 -27.71
CA GLY A 89 -25.70 12.78 -28.30
C GLY A 89 -25.95 13.87 -29.35
N ARG A 90 -26.93 13.67 -30.26
CA ARG A 90 -27.32 14.66 -31.27
C ARG A 90 -27.91 15.92 -30.65
N LYS A 91 -28.79 15.80 -29.64
CA LYS A 91 -29.42 16.92 -28.91
C LYS A 91 -28.37 17.91 -28.40
N PHE A 92 -27.23 17.41 -27.92
CA PHE A 92 -26.15 18.24 -27.38
C PHE A 92 -24.96 18.43 -28.34
N GLY A 93 -25.10 18.06 -29.61
CA GLY A 93 -24.09 18.33 -30.64
C GLY A 93 -22.78 17.54 -30.46
N VAL A 94 -22.85 16.31 -29.97
CA VAL A 94 -21.67 15.43 -29.82
C VAL A 94 -21.23 14.91 -31.19
N GLN A 95 -19.99 15.21 -31.56
CA GLN A 95 -19.40 14.82 -32.86
C GLN A 95 -18.27 13.78 -32.74
N GLY A 96 -17.82 13.48 -31.51
CA GLY A 96 -16.73 12.54 -31.25
C GLY A 96 -16.62 12.20 -29.76
N PHE A 97 -15.81 11.20 -29.44
CA PHE A 97 -15.72 10.66 -28.08
C PHE A 97 -14.28 10.66 -27.51
N PRO A 98 -14.12 10.86 -26.18
CA PRO A 98 -15.14 11.37 -25.28
C PRO A 98 -15.36 12.88 -25.51
N THR A 99 -16.60 13.33 -25.32
CA THR A 99 -16.96 14.76 -25.25
C THR A 99 -17.48 15.06 -23.84
N LEU A 100 -16.90 16.07 -23.18
CA LEU A 100 -17.30 16.48 -21.85
C LEU A 100 -18.08 17.80 -21.94
N LYS A 101 -19.24 17.86 -21.30
CA LYS A 101 -20.09 19.04 -21.28
C LYS A 101 -20.46 19.43 -19.85
N TRP A 102 -20.42 20.73 -19.60
CA TRP A 102 -20.79 21.32 -18.32
C TRP A 102 -22.18 21.95 -18.41
N PHE A 103 -23.07 21.47 -17.55
CA PHE A 103 -24.40 22.00 -17.32
C PHE A 103 -24.33 22.82 -16.03
N ASP A 104 -24.76 24.07 -16.05
CA ASP A 104 -24.65 24.97 -14.90
C ASP A 104 -25.82 24.85 -13.90
N GLY A 105 -26.78 23.97 -14.19
CA GLY A 105 -28.00 23.77 -13.40
C GLY A 105 -29.01 24.91 -13.52
N LYS A 106 -28.79 25.86 -14.43
CA LYS A 106 -29.64 27.06 -14.61
C LYS A 106 -30.23 27.16 -16.01
N SER A 107 -29.60 26.53 -16.99
CA SER A 107 -30.06 26.50 -18.38
C SER A 107 -29.94 25.13 -19.01
N ASP A 108 -30.73 24.89 -20.06
CA ASP A 108 -30.67 23.65 -20.85
C ASP A 108 -29.49 23.63 -21.84
N THR A 109 -28.70 24.70 -21.90
CA THR A 109 -27.59 24.85 -22.84
C THR A 109 -26.26 24.62 -22.12
N PRO A 110 -25.59 23.48 -22.35
CA PRO A 110 -24.29 23.24 -21.76
C PRO A 110 -23.17 24.02 -22.45
N THR A 111 -22.06 24.19 -21.74
CA THR A 111 -20.79 24.65 -22.30
C THR A 111 -19.82 23.47 -22.46
N ASP A 112 -19.04 23.45 -23.54
CA ASP A 112 -18.03 22.41 -23.72
C ASP A 112 -16.88 22.55 -22.72
N TYR A 113 -16.45 21.41 -22.16
CA TYR A 113 -15.22 21.34 -21.39
C TYR A 113 -14.03 21.10 -22.31
N GLN A 114 -13.09 22.05 -22.31
CA GLN A 114 -11.91 22.04 -23.19
C GLN A 114 -10.59 21.85 -22.42
N GLY A 115 -10.65 21.57 -21.11
CA GLY A 115 -9.47 21.40 -20.26
C GLY A 115 -8.81 20.01 -20.35
N GLY A 116 -7.75 19.82 -19.56
CA GLY A 116 -7.07 18.53 -19.42
C GLY A 116 -7.98 17.44 -18.85
N ARG A 117 -7.74 16.18 -19.21
CA ARG A 117 -8.58 15.04 -18.78
C ARG A 117 -7.97 14.26 -17.61
N ASP A 118 -6.98 14.83 -16.95
CA ASP A 118 -6.44 14.38 -15.68
C ASP A 118 -7.33 14.84 -14.51
N LEU A 119 -7.17 14.17 -13.36
CA LEU A 119 -7.98 14.42 -12.17
C LEU A 119 -7.86 15.87 -11.67
N GLU A 120 -6.66 16.46 -11.75
CA GLU A 120 -6.39 17.82 -11.27
C GLU A 120 -7.14 18.85 -12.12
N SER A 121 -7.04 18.76 -13.44
CA SER A 121 -7.72 19.63 -14.39
C SER A 121 -9.25 19.56 -14.25
N LEU A 122 -9.80 18.36 -14.12
CA LEU A 122 -11.25 18.14 -13.95
C LEU A 122 -11.73 18.66 -12.59
N SER A 123 -11.00 18.36 -11.51
CA SER A 123 -11.33 18.80 -10.16
C SER A 123 -11.27 20.32 -10.03
N SER A 124 -10.25 20.94 -10.62
CA SER A 124 -10.08 22.39 -10.60
C SER A 124 -11.21 23.09 -11.33
N PHE A 125 -11.62 22.57 -12.48
CA PHE A 125 -12.76 23.11 -13.23
C PHE A 125 -14.07 23.05 -12.43
N ILE A 126 -14.40 21.91 -11.83
CA ILE A 126 -15.60 21.80 -10.98
C ILE A 126 -15.49 22.76 -9.79
N SER A 127 -14.31 22.85 -9.17
CA SER A 127 -14.06 23.75 -8.04
C SER A 127 -14.26 25.22 -8.42
N GLU A 128 -13.79 25.64 -9.59
CA GLU A 128 -13.94 27.00 -10.11
C GLU A 128 -15.42 27.32 -10.37
N LYS A 129 -16.15 26.39 -10.99
CA LYS A 129 -17.57 26.61 -11.35
C LYS A 129 -18.52 26.58 -10.16
N THR A 130 -18.19 25.83 -9.12
CA THR A 130 -19.12 25.53 -8.01
C THR A 130 -18.67 26.05 -6.64
N GLY A 131 -17.39 26.42 -6.50
CA GLY A 131 -16.77 26.69 -5.20
C GLY A 131 -16.52 25.44 -4.34
N LEU A 132 -16.86 24.25 -4.84
CA LEU A 132 -16.67 22.98 -4.11
C LEU A 132 -15.22 22.53 -4.25
N LYS A 133 -14.47 22.54 -3.14
CA LYS A 133 -13.13 21.95 -3.11
C LYS A 133 -13.24 20.44 -2.92
N ILE A 134 -12.46 19.67 -3.69
CA ILE A 134 -12.34 18.23 -3.49
C ILE A 134 -12.08 17.93 -2.01
N LYS A 135 -12.89 17.05 -1.42
CA LYS A 135 -12.46 16.29 -0.25
C LYS A 135 -11.76 15.06 -0.81
N THR A 136 -10.51 15.23 -1.25
CA THR A 136 -9.63 14.08 -1.24
C THR A 136 -9.79 13.46 0.15
N LYS A 137 -9.98 12.13 0.24
CA LYS A 137 -9.38 11.43 1.38
C LYS A 137 -7.96 11.93 1.34
N LYS A 138 -7.61 12.86 2.23
CA LYS A 138 -6.25 13.39 2.33
C LYS A 138 -5.42 12.11 2.33
N ALA A 139 -4.67 11.85 1.26
CA ALA A 139 -3.79 10.70 1.24
C ALA A 139 -3.08 10.78 2.58
N ALA A 140 -3.12 9.70 3.37
CA ALA A 140 -2.40 9.68 4.61
C ALA A 140 -1.01 10.25 4.29
N PRO A 141 -0.49 11.20 5.10
CA PRO A 141 0.78 11.83 4.80
C PRO A 141 1.76 10.73 4.39
N SER A 142 2.39 10.90 3.23
CA SER A 142 3.25 9.88 2.63
C SER A 142 4.21 9.37 3.70
N ALA A 143 4.28 8.05 3.84
CA ALA A 143 5.29 7.43 4.71
C ALA A 143 6.69 7.52 4.10
N VAL A 144 6.78 7.91 2.81
CA VAL A 144 8.04 8.12 2.10
C VAL A 144 8.57 9.51 2.41
N GLU A 145 9.77 9.57 2.97
CA GLU A 145 10.45 10.83 3.22
C GLU A 145 11.03 11.41 1.91
N MET A 146 10.76 12.68 1.64
CA MET A 146 11.35 13.40 0.49
C MET A 146 12.65 14.07 0.92
N LEU A 147 13.78 13.51 0.50
CA LEU A 147 15.09 14.05 0.84
C LEU A 147 15.51 15.15 -0.14
N THR A 148 16.14 16.17 0.42
CA THR A 148 16.76 17.32 -0.24
C THR A 148 18.25 17.32 0.05
N ASP A 149 19.03 18.22 -0.57
CA ASP A 149 20.46 18.38 -0.28
C ASP A 149 20.78 18.60 1.20
N LYS A 150 19.84 19.19 1.95
CA LYS A 150 19.97 19.40 3.38
C LYS A 150 19.56 18.17 4.18
N SER A 151 18.35 17.67 3.97
CA SER A 151 17.82 16.54 4.75
C SER A 151 18.55 15.23 4.46
N PHE A 152 19.05 15.02 3.25
CA PHE A 152 19.86 13.84 2.92
C PHE A 152 21.11 13.73 3.81
N LYS A 153 21.82 14.85 4.04
CA LYS A 153 23.02 14.89 4.90
C LYS A 153 22.71 14.67 6.39
N ILE A 154 21.46 14.89 6.79
CA ILE A 154 21.01 14.72 8.18
C ILE A 154 20.61 13.25 8.41
N GLU A 155 19.84 12.67 7.49
CA GLU A 155 19.31 11.32 7.64
C GLU A 155 20.36 10.23 7.36
N ILE A 156 21.25 10.46 6.40
CA ILE A 156 22.28 9.48 6.00
C ILE A 156 23.48 9.51 6.94
N GLY A 157 23.94 8.34 7.37
CA GLY A 157 25.03 8.18 8.34
C GLY A 157 24.59 8.25 9.81
N GLY A 158 23.30 8.45 10.07
CA GLY A 158 22.70 8.42 11.41
C GLY A 158 22.48 7.00 11.94
N ASP A 159 21.49 6.82 12.82
CA ASP A 159 21.16 5.55 13.46
C ASP A 159 20.13 4.69 12.70
N LYS A 160 19.76 5.12 11.49
CA LYS A 160 18.78 4.46 10.62
C LYS A 160 19.43 3.74 9.44
N ASP A 161 18.88 2.60 9.08
CA ASP A 161 19.10 1.92 7.81
C ASP A 161 18.15 2.55 6.76
N VAL A 162 18.69 3.18 5.72
CA VAL A 162 17.91 4.05 4.80
C VAL A 162 17.92 3.49 3.37
N LEU A 163 16.74 3.32 2.77
CA LEU A 163 16.60 2.97 1.36
C LEU A 163 16.09 4.18 0.57
N VAL A 164 16.87 4.63 -0.41
CA VAL A 164 16.59 5.86 -1.17
C VAL A 164 16.36 5.54 -2.64
N ALA A 165 15.20 5.93 -3.17
CA ALA A 165 14.92 5.96 -4.60
C ALA A 165 15.22 7.35 -5.18
N PHE A 166 16.18 7.44 -6.09
CA PHE A 166 16.44 8.63 -6.91
C PHE A 166 15.56 8.58 -8.16
N THR A 167 14.68 9.56 -8.31
CA THR A 167 13.60 9.59 -9.30
C THR A 167 13.56 10.91 -10.06
N ALA A 168 12.77 10.97 -11.13
CA ALA A 168 12.46 12.21 -11.86
C ALA A 168 10.95 12.28 -12.21
N PRO A 169 10.32 13.46 -12.28
CA PRO A 169 8.87 13.58 -12.47
C PRO A 169 8.34 13.02 -13.80
N TRP A 170 9.15 13.09 -14.86
CA TRP A 170 8.78 12.59 -16.20
C TRP A 170 9.05 11.09 -16.41
N CYS A 171 9.76 10.44 -15.47
CA CYS A 171 10.18 9.06 -15.59
C CYS A 171 8.99 8.08 -15.41
N GLY A 172 8.59 7.38 -16.49
CA GLY A 172 7.49 6.42 -16.46
C GLY A 172 7.70 5.26 -15.47
N HIS A 173 8.91 4.67 -15.45
CA HIS A 173 9.24 3.60 -14.50
C HIS A 173 9.19 4.06 -13.03
N CYS A 174 9.47 5.33 -12.77
CA CYS A 174 9.39 5.92 -11.44
C CYS A 174 7.93 6.07 -11.00
N LYS A 175 7.03 6.42 -11.93
CA LYS A 175 5.58 6.45 -11.67
C LYS A 175 5.03 5.06 -11.36
N SER A 176 5.54 4.02 -12.03
CA SER A 176 5.19 2.63 -11.72
C SER A 176 5.71 2.16 -10.36
N LEU A 177 6.90 2.62 -9.94
CA LEU A 177 7.49 2.29 -8.64
C LEU A 177 6.79 3.03 -7.48
N ALA A 178 6.33 4.25 -7.70
CA ALA A 178 5.77 5.12 -6.66
C ALA A 178 4.74 4.44 -5.73
N PRO A 179 3.68 3.75 -6.22
CA PRO A 179 2.72 3.10 -5.32
C PRO A 179 3.34 1.99 -4.47
N ILE A 180 4.28 1.22 -5.04
CA ILE A 180 5.00 0.16 -4.32
C ILE A 180 5.89 0.78 -3.24
N TRP A 181 6.55 1.90 -3.55
CA TRP A 181 7.40 2.61 -2.61
C TRP A 181 6.62 3.15 -1.40
N GLU A 182 5.40 3.65 -1.61
CA GLU A 182 4.49 4.08 -0.54
C GLU A 182 4.02 2.90 0.33
N GLN A 183 3.74 1.74 -0.27
CA GLN A 183 3.38 0.53 0.46
C GLN A 183 4.53 0.05 1.35
N VAL A 184 5.74 -0.05 0.80
CA VAL A 184 6.94 -0.43 1.54
C VAL A 184 7.22 0.55 2.69
N ALA A 185 7.10 1.86 2.45
CA ALA A 185 7.27 2.86 3.50
C ALA A 185 6.22 2.70 4.61
N THR A 186 4.98 2.38 4.25
CA THR A 186 3.91 2.09 5.21
C THR A 186 4.20 0.84 6.03
N ASP A 187 4.72 -0.21 5.40
CA ASP A 187 5.06 -1.46 6.07
C ASP A 187 6.17 -1.29 7.12
N TYR A 188 7.08 -0.35 6.89
CA TYR A 188 8.16 0.01 7.81
C TYR A 188 7.82 1.17 8.75
N ALA A 189 6.60 1.71 8.74
CA ALA A 189 6.24 2.86 9.57
C ALA A 189 6.39 2.64 11.08
N SER A 190 6.35 1.37 11.53
CA SER A 190 6.58 0.99 12.94
C SER A 190 8.05 0.64 13.26
N GLU A 191 8.96 0.80 12.30
CA GLU A 191 10.40 0.59 12.48
C GLU A 191 11.13 1.95 12.55
N PRO A 192 11.38 2.52 13.75
CA PRO A 192 11.97 3.85 13.88
C PRO A 192 13.41 3.95 13.34
N LYS A 193 14.08 2.81 13.14
CA LYS A 193 15.44 2.70 12.61
C LYS A 193 15.49 2.33 11.13
N VAL A 194 14.35 2.29 10.45
CA VAL A 194 14.27 2.06 9.00
C VAL A 194 13.65 3.28 8.37
N LEU A 195 14.25 3.79 7.30
CA LEU A 195 13.72 4.92 6.55
C LEU A 195 13.60 4.56 5.07
N ILE A 196 12.39 4.68 4.54
CA ILE A 196 12.12 4.57 3.11
C ILE A 196 11.96 5.99 2.57
N ALA A 197 12.85 6.37 1.67
CA ALA A 197 12.98 7.74 1.21
C ALA A 197 13.05 7.83 -0.31
N LYS A 198 12.80 9.03 -0.83
CA LYS A 198 13.01 9.35 -2.24
C LYS A 198 13.69 10.71 -2.39
N VAL A 199 14.38 10.87 -3.52
CA VAL A 199 14.99 12.11 -3.96
C VAL A 199 14.47 12.39 -5.36
N ASP A 200 13.97 13.61 -5.60
CA ASP A 200 13.80 14.12 -6.95
C ASP A 200 15.15 14.60 -7.46
N ALA A 201 15.77 13.82 -8.34
CA ALA A 201 17.11 14.08 -8.83
C ALA A 201 17.20 15.30 -9.77
N GLU A 202 16.07 15.83 -10.23
CA GLU A 202 16.02 16.99 -11.12
C GLU A 202 15.61 18.28 -10.42
N ALA A 203 15.06 18.18 -9.21
CA ALA A 203 14.70 19.36 -8.44
C ALA A 203 15.97 20.13 -7.98
N GLU A 204 15.91 21.46 -8.08
CA GLU A 204 17.05 22.35 -7.78
C GLU A 204 17.56 22.21 -6.33
N ASN A 205 16.71 21.76 -5.41
CA ASN A 205 17.05 21.57 -4.00
C ASN A 205 17.60 20.17 -3.66
N SER A 206 17.77 19.29 -4.64
CA SER A 206 18.29 17.91 -4.47
C SER A 206 19.27 17.48 -5.57
N LYS A 207 19.51 18.35 -6.56
CA LYS A 207 20.37 18.07 -7.71
C LYS A 207 21.82 17.83 -7.32
N ALA A 208 22.34 18.53 -6.31
CA ALA A 208 23.70 18.31 -5.83
C ALA A 208 23.85 16.91 -5.22
N THR A 209 22.87 16.47 -4.43
CA THR A 209 22.82 15.10 -3.89
C THR A 209 22.79 14.08 -5.01
N ALA A 210 21.94 14.25 -6.04
CA ALA A 210 21.89 13.31 -7.15
C ALA A 210 23.23 13.22 -7.90
N GLN A 211 23.92 14.35 -8.09
CA GLN A 211 25.26 14.41 -8.69
C GLN A 211 26.32 13.74 -7.82
N ASP A 212 26.37 14.06 -6.52
CA ASP A 212 27.30 13.47 -5.55
C ASP A 212 27.12 11.95 -5.44
N GLN A 213 25.86 11.50 -5.58
CA GLN A 213 25.51 10.09 -5.61
C GLN A 213 25.70 9.46 -7.00
N GLY A 214 26.17 10.20 -8.00
CA GLY A 214 26.48 9.67 -9.33
C GLY A 214 25.27 9.06 -10.05
N VAL A 215 24.06 9.61 -9.82
CA VAL A 215 22.83 9.14 -10.45
C VAL A 215 22.84 9.47 -11.95
N LYS A 216 22.69 8.46 -12.80
CA LYS A 216 22.75 8.59 -14.28
C LYS A 216 21.47 8.14 -14.99
N SER A 217 20.60 7.41 -14.30
CA SER A 217 19.35 6.87 -14.84
C SER A 217 18.32 6.72 -13.73
N TYR A 218 17.05 6.57 -14.10
CA TYR A 218 15.95 6.54 -13.15
C TYR A 218 15.02 5.33 -13.35
N PRO A 219 14.43 4.78 -12.27
CA PRO A 219 14.84 5.03 -10.88
C PRO A 219 16.20 4.37 -10.60
N THR A 220 17.05 5.06 -9.83
CA THR A 220 18.26 4.47 -9.21
C THR A 220 17.95 4.27 -7.74
N ILE A 221 18.15 3.08 -7.19
CA ILE A 221 17.85 2.79 -5.78
C ILE A 221 19.15 2.46 -5.06
N LYS A 222 19.34 3.03 -3.88
CA LYS A 222 20.52 2.82 -3.05
C LYS A 222 20.13 2.59 -1.60
N TYR A 223 20.84 1.68 -0.96
CA TYR A 223 20.76 1.40 0.47
C TYR A 223 21.92 2.07 1.20
N PHE A 224 21.64 2.71 2.34
CA PHE A 224 22.62 3.32 3.21
C PHE A 224 22.52 2.64 4.57
N PRO A 225 23.53 1.83 4.96
CA PRO A 225 23.56 1.20 6.26
C PRO A 225 23.63 2.24 7.39
N LYS A 226 23.02 1.93 8.53
CA LYS A 226 23.15 2.76 9.74
C LYS A 226 24.61 3.01 10.09
N GLY A 227 24.92 4.25 10.47
CA GLY A 227 26.27 4.70 10.79
C GLY A 227 27.20 4.84 9.57
N SER A 228 26.70 4.65 8.34
CA SER A 228 27.48 4.74 7.10
C SER A 228 26.88 5.78 6.14
N THR A 229 27.75 6.57 5.52
CA THR A 229 27.39 7.44 4.39
C THR A 229 27.69 6.79 3.04
N THR A 230 28.28 5.60 3.04
CA THR A 230 28.64 4.86 1.83
C THR A 230 27.45 3.99 1.40
N PRO A 231 26.89 4.21 0.20
CA PRO A 231 25.77 3.42 -0.28
C PRO A 231 26.17 2.06 -0.84
N GLU A 232 25.23 1.13 -0.77
CA GLU A 232 25.19 -0.09 -1.54
C GLU A 232 24.10 0.03 -2.63
N PRO A 233 24.36 -0.37 -3.89
CA PRO A 233 23.33 -0.37 -4.92
C PRO A 233 22.26 -1.42 -4.62
N TYR A 234 20.99 -1.08 -4.88
CA TYR A 234 19.90 -2.04 -4.85
C TYR A 234 19.63 -2.57 -6.26
N GLU A 235 19.92 -3.86 -6.45
CA GLU A 235 19.78 -4.55 -7.75
C GLU A 235 18.64 -5.59 -7.72
N GLY A 236 17.82 -5.60 -6.66
CA GLY A 236 16.69 -6.51 -6.51
C GLY A 236 15.50 -6.16 -7.41
N GLY A 237 14.50 -7.05 -7.41
CA GLY A 237 13.22 -6.81 -8.07
C GLY A 237 12.48 -5.61 -7.47
N ARG A 238 11.51 -5.04 -8.20
CA ARG A 238 10.81 -3.81 -7.76
C ARG A 238 9.41 -4.10 -7.23
N THR A 239 9.13 -5.34 -6.84
CA THR A 239 7.87 -5.67 -6.17
C THR A 239 7.97 -5.32 -4.68
N GLU A 240 6.82 -5.20 -4.01
CA GLU A 240 6.75 -4.95 -2.56
C GLU A 240 7.52 -6.04 -1.78
N GLN A 241 7.35 -7.31 -2.18
CA GLN A 241 8.01 -8.45 -1.54
C GLN A 241 9.53 -8.44 -1.71
N ASP A 242 10.05 -8.10 -2.90
CA ASP A 242 11.50 -8.05 -3.16
C ASP A 242 12.18 -7.00 -2.27
N ILE A 243 11.54 -5.83 -2.12
CA ILE A 243 12.08 -4.73 -1.32
C ILE A 243 11.97 -5.05 0.17
N LEU A 244 10.85 -5.64 0.61
CA LEU A 244 10.67 -6.14 1.99
C LEU A 244 11.73 -7.17 2.36
N SER A 245 11.99 -8.15 1.49
CA SER A 245 13.00 -9.19 1.73
C SER A 245 14.37 -8.57 1.93
N PHE A 246 14.78 -7.67 1.03
CA PHE A 246 16.06 -6.96 1.12
C PHE A 246 16.18 -6.13 2.41
N MET A 247 15.16 -5.32 2.73
CA MET A 247 15.21 -4.44 3.89
C MET A 247 15.15 -5.20 5.21
N ASN A 248 14.36 -6.29 5.27
CA ASN A 248 14.36 -7.19 6.42
C ASN A 248 15.76 -7.77 6.68
N GLU A 249 16.43 -8.25 5.64
CA GLU A 249 17.79 -8.78 5.75
C GLU A 249 18.78 -7.70 6.20
N LYS A 250 18.80 -6.56 5.51
CA LYS A 250 19.80 -5.51 5.72
C LYS A 250 19.65 -4.77 7.04
N ALA A 251 18.43 -4.45 7.45
CA ALA A 251 18.15 -3.74 8.70
C ALA A 251 17.95 -4.67 9.91
N GLY A 252 17.86 -5.98 9.69
CA GLY A 252 17.59 -6.96 10.75
C GLY A 252 16.18 -6.82 11.34
N VAL A 253 15.21 -6.51 10.47
CA VAL A 253 13.79 -6.35 10.82
C VAL A 253 12.97 -7.45 10.13
N HIS A 254 11.69 -7.58 10.50
CA HIS A 254 10.92 -8.78 10.19
C HIS A 254 9.49 -8.47 9.75
N ARG A 255 9.32 -7.48 8.88
CA ARG A 255 8.02 -7.04 8.38
C ARG A 255 7.51 -7.93 7.25
N THR A 256 6.20 -7.91 7.06
CA THR A 256 5.45 -8.54 5.98
C THR A 256 4.55 -7.51 5.34
N ILE A 257 4.06 -7.79 4.14
CA ILE A 257 3.07 -6.95 3.44
C ILE A 257 1.93 -6.56 4.38
N GLY A 258 1.68 -5.25 4.50
CA GLY A 258 0.73 -4.66 5.43
C GLY A 258 1.29 -4.38 6.84
N GLY A 259 2.62 -4.30 6.98
CA GLY A 259 3.35 -3.84 8.16
C GLY A 259 3.37 -4.77 9.37
N LYS A 260 2.86 -5.99 9.24
CA LYS A 260 2.84 -6.98 10.35
C LYS A 260 4.19 -7.66 10.50
N LEU A 261 4.49 -8.14 11.70
CA LEU A 261 5.65 -8.99 11.94
C LEU A 261 5.45 -10.42 11.42
N ASN A 262 6.50 -11.00 10.83
CA ASN A 262 6.55 -12.40 10.45
C ASN A 262 6.76 -13.33 11.67
N GLU A 263 6.89 -14.63 11.42
CA GLU A 263 6.99 -15.66 12.47
C GLU A 263 8.37 -15.75 13.14
N VAL A 264 9.40 -15.11 12.59
CA VAL A 264 10.74 -15.08 13.19
C VAL A 264 10.97 -13.84 14.05
N ALA A 265 10.11 -12.83 13.97
CA ALA A 265 10.26 -11.61 14.75
C ALA A 265 10.33 -11.88 16.26
N GLY A 266 11.35 -11.31 16.91
CA GLY A 266 11.64 -11.47 18.32
C GLY A 266 12.24 -12.82 18.73
N THR A 267 12.39 -13.76 17.80
CA THR A 267 13.08 -15.02 18.07
C THR A 267 14.59 -14.84 17.95
N ILE A 268 15.36 -15.64 18.71
CA ILE A 268 16.82 -15.54 18.76
C ILE A 268 17.38 -16.91 18.37
N PRO A 269 18.05 -17.06 17.22
CA PRO A 269 18.42 -18.37 16.68
C PRO A 269 19.22 -19.25 17.65
N SER A 270 20.15 -18.68 18.41
CA SER A 270 20.94 -19.41 19.40
C SER A 270 20.10 -19.93 20.57
N LEU A 271 19.07 -19.20 20.98
CA LEU A 271 18.13 -19.63 22.01
C LEU A 271 17.09 -20.61 21.46
N ASP A 272 16.63 -20.42 20.23
CA ASP A 272 15.73 -21.35 19.54
C ASP A 272 16.34 -22.75 19.42
N SER A 273 17.64 -22.81 19.09
CA SER A 273 18.40 -24.05 19.03
C SER A 273 18.55 -24.75 20.38
N ILE A 274 18.51 -24.02 21.50
CA ILE A 274 18.53 -24.62 22.85
C ILE A 274 17.13 -25.12 23.20
N VAL A 275 16.10 -24.32 22.92
CA VAL A 275 14.70 -24.64 23.26
C VAL A 275 14.17 -25.82 22.44
N SER A 276 14.70 -26.07 21.24
CA SER A 276 14.36 -27.26 20.45
C SER A 276 14.72 -28.58 21.15
N GLY A 277 15.66 -28.58 22.11
CA GLY A 277 15.95 -29.72 22.99
C GLY A 277 14.69 -30.26 23.70
N LEU A 278 13.70 -29.41 23.99
CA LEU A 278 12.41 -29.83 24.56
C LEU A 278 11.65 -30.80 23.64
N THR A 279 11.72 -30.61 22.33
CA THR A 279 11.14 -31.56 21.36
C THR A 279 11.95 -32.85 21.24
N GLY A 280 13.24 -32.79 21.56
CA GLY A 280 14.13 -33.95 21.66
C GLY A 280 13.96 -34.75 22.97
N GLY A 281 13.05 -34.35 23.85
CA GLY A 281 12.79 -35.02 25.13
C GLY A 281 13.61 -34.50 26.31
N GLU A 282 14.40 -33.43 26.12
CA GLU A 282 15.09 -32.80 27.23
C GLU A 282 14.12 -32.07 28.17
N SER A 283 14.49 -32.00 29.45
CA SER A 283 13.72 -31.27 30.45
C SER A 283 14.04 -29.78 30.42
N ILE A 284 13.07 -28.93 30.76
CA ILE A 284 13.35 -27.50 30.93
C ILE A 284 14.40 -27.23 32.03
N ALA A 285 14.53 -28.12 33.01
CA ALA A 285 15.53 -28.03 34.07
C ALA A 285 16.96 -28.19 33.53
N SER A 286 17.18 -29.10 32.58
CA SER A 286 18.51 -29.29 31.94
C SER A 286 18.89 -28.16 30.98
N LEU A 287 17.90 -27.47 30.42
CA LEU A 287 18.12 -26.39 29.45
C LEU A 287 18.22 -24.99 30.09
N SER A 288 17.70 -24.80 31.30
CA SER A 288 17.54 -23.46 31.93
C SER A 288 18.85 -22.68 32.07
N GLU A 289 19.96 -23.35 32.41
CA GLU A 289 21.27 -22.69 32.55
C GLU A 289 21.85 -22.26 31.19
N GLN A 290 21.68 -23.10 30.16
CA GLN A 290 22.10 -22.79 28.79
C GLN A 290 21.30 -21.62 28.23
N ILE A 291 19.98 -21.61 28.43
CA ILE A 291 19.09 -20.50 28.06
C ILE A 291 19.56 -19.21 28.73
N THR A 292 19.83 -19.24 30.04
CA THR A 292 20.26 -18.06 30.79
C THR A 292 21.60 -17.52 30.29
N THR A 293 22.54 -18.42 29.96
CA THR A 293 23.87 -18.05 29.47
C THR A 293 23.79 -17.46 28.06
N ALA A 294 23.07 -18.11 27.14
CA ALA A 294 22.87 -17.63 25.78
C ALA A 294 22.08 -16.31 25.74
N ALA A 295 21.09 -16.14 26.62
CA ALA A 295 20.32 -14.90 26.73
C ALA A 295 21.23 -13.72 27.09
N LYS A 296 22.10 -13.88 28.09
CA LYS A 296 23.08 -12.84 28.49
C LYS A 296 24.05 -12.49 27.35
N ALA A 297 24.46 -13.47 26.55
CA ALA A 297 25.38 -13.26 25.44
C ALA A 297 24.75 -12.48 24.27
N SER A 298 23.45 -12.68 24.01
CA SER A 298 22.78 -12.09 22.84
C SER A 298 22.62 -10.56 22.89
N LYS A 299 22.47 -9.98 24.09
CA LYS A 299 22.09 -8.57 24.32
C LYS A 299 20.78 -8.14 23.60
N ASP A 300 19.97 -9.11 23.14
CA ASP A 300 18.70 -8.84 22.48
C ASP A 300 17.61 -8.49 23.51
N LYS A 301 16.69 -7.59 23.13
CA LYS A 301 15.62 -7.11 24.03
C LYS A 301 14.66 -8.22 24.48
N TYR A 302 14.53 -9.31 23.72
CA TYR A 302 13.67 -10.45 24.05
C TYR A 302 14.38 -11.60 24.76
N ALA A 303 15.71 -11.53 24.94
CA ALA A 303 16.48 -12.58 25.58
C ALA A 303 15.99 -12.90 27.00
N GLU A 304 15.66 -11.87 27.79
CA GLU A 304 15.09 -12.04 29.13
C GLU A 304 13.72 -12.72 29.12
N TYR A 305 12.98 -12.60 28.02
CA TYR A 305 11.70 -13.28 27.87
C TYR A 305 11.86 -14.79 27.74
N TYR A 306 12.90 -15.29 27.07
CA TYR A 306 13.23 -16.72 27.05
C TYR A 306 13.50 -17.24 28.47
N VAL A 307 14.30 -16.51 29.26
CA VAL A 307 14.59 -16.86 30.65
C VAL A 307 13.31 -16.91 31.49
N LYS A 308 12.44 -15.91 31.34
CA LYS A 308 11.14 -15.86 32.02
C LYS A 308 10.23 -17.03 31.64
N VAL A 309 10.16 -17.37 30.36
CA VAL A 309 9.35 -18.52 29.90
C VAL A 309 9.91 -19.81 30.48
N SER A 310 11.24 -19.99 30.49
CA SER A 310 11.91 -21.14 31.11
C SER A 310 11.56 -21.30 32.60
N ASP A 311 11.67 -20.21 33.38
CA ASP A 311 11.31 -20.20 34.82
C ASP A 311 9.83 -20.51 35.08
N LYS A 312 8.93 -20.03 34.21
CA LYS A 312 7.49 -20.28 34.37
C LYS A 312 7.12 -21.70 33.96
N LEU A 313 7.75 -22.22 32.91
CA LEU A 313 7.53 -23.58 32.43
C LEU A 313 8.02 -24.62 33.44
N SER A 314 9.12 -24.38 34.16
CA SER A 314 9.61 -25.27 35.22
C SER A 314 8.65 -25.42 36.40
N LYS A 315 7.77 -24.43 36.61
CA LYS A 315 6.76 -24.40 37.69
C LYS A 315 5.37 -24.82 37.22
N ASN A 316 5.08 -24.73 35.93
CA ASN A 316 3.76 -24.98 35.35
C ASN A 316 3.89 -25.41 33.89
N ALA A 317 3.77 -26.71 33.64
CA ALA A 317 3.85 -27.30 32.30
C ALA A 317 2.83 -26.70 31.30
N GLY A 318 1.68 -26.22 31.79
CA GLY A 318 0.64 -25.58 30.97
C GLY A 318 0.85 -24.08 30.72
N TYR A 319 1.95 -23.49 31.18
CA TYR A 319 2.17 -22.04 31.08
C TYR A 319 2.24 -21.56 29.62
N VAL A 320 3.04 -22.24 28.78
CA VAL A 320 3.30 -21.81 27.40
C VAL A 320 2.01 -21.75 26.58
N GLU A 321 1.16 -22.78 26.67
CA GLU A 321 -0.12 -22.83 25.96
C GLU A 321 -1.09 -21.72 26.41
N LYS A 322 -1.22 -21.56 27.74
CA LYS A 322 -2.13 -20.57 28.33
C LYS A 322 -1.68 -19.15 27.99
N GLU A 323 -0.38 -18.87 28.09
CA GLU A 323 0.15 -17.54 27.76
C GLU A 323 0.02 -17.25 26.27
N LEU A 324 0.35 -18.20 25.39
CA LEU A 324 0.20 -18.01 23.94
C LEU A 324 -1.25 -17.71 23.56
N THR A 325 -2.20 -18.49 24.08
CA THR A 325 -3.64 -18.25 23.88
C THR A 325 -4.05 -16.87 24.36
N ARG A 326 -3.56 -16.45 25.54
CA ARG A 326 -3.83 -15.12 26.10
C ARG A 326 -3.29 -14.00 25.20
N LEU A 327 -2.04 -14.11 24.73
CA LEU A 327 -1.42 -13.10 23.87
C LEU A 327 -2.17 -12.98 22.52
N GLN A 328 -2.49 -14.12 21.90
CA GLN A 328 -3.26 -14.15 20.65
C GLN A 328 -4.67 -13.59 20.83
N GLY A 329 -5.31 -13.87 21.97
CA GLY A 329 -6.61 -13.28 22.32
C GLY A 329 -6.57 -11.77 22.44
N LEU A 330 -5.51 -11.21 23.04
CA LEU A 330 -5.31 -9.76 23.12
C LEU A 330 -5.10 -9.12 21.75
N ILE A 331 -4.27 -9.73 20.89
CA ILE A 331 -4.05 -9.24 19.51
C ILE A 331 -5.38 -9.27 18.73
N LYS A 332 -6.13 -10.38 18.82
CA LYS A 332 -7.41 -10.56 18.11
C LYS A 332 -8.48 -9.57 18.56
N LYS A 333 -8.49 -9.18 19.84
CA LYS A 333 -9.45 -8.20 20.38
C LYS A 333 -9.30 -6.81 19.75
N GLY A 334 -8.10 -6.47 19.25
CA GLY A 334 -7.81 -5.16 18.66
C GLY A 334 -7.75 -4.02 19.69
N GLY A 335 -7.57 -2.79 19.20
CA GLY A 335 -7.51 -1.58 20.03
C GLY A 335 -6.19 -1.37 20.78
N LEU A 336 -5.13 -2.09 20.40
CA LEU A 336 -3.79 -1.92 20.93
C LEU A 336 -2.97 -1.00 20.04
N ALA A 337 -2.03 -0.25 20.64
CA ALA A 337 -1.05 0.52 19.89
C ALA A 337 -0.14 -0.42 19.05
N PRO A 338 0.36 0.00 17.87
CA PRO A 338 1.19 -0.82 16.99
C PRO A 338 2.39 -1.46 17.70
N GLU A 339 3.10 -0.69 18.52
CA GLU A 339 4.28 -1.16 19.27
C GLU A 339 3.90 -2.26 20.26
N LYS A 340 2.68 -2.19 20.80
CA LYS A 340 2.16 -3.23 21.70
C LYS A 340 1.79 -4.49 20.93
N ILE A 341 1.20 -4.35 19.74
CA ILE A 341 0.91 -5.50 18.87
C ILE A 341 2.21 -6.22 18.50
N ASP A 342 3.25 -5.47 18.17
CA ASP A 342 4.57 -6.01 17.82
C ASP A 342 5.24 -6.74 19.00
N ASP A 343 5.20 -6.16 20.20
CA ASP A 343 5.66 -6.81 21.43
C ASP A 343 4.93 -8.14 21.68
N LEU A 344 3.60 -8.13 21.61
CA LEU A 344 2.80 -9.34 21.83
C LEU A 344 3.03 -10.39 20.74
N THR A 345 3.22 -9.98 19.50
CA THR A 345 3.50 -10.88 18.37
C THR A 345 4.87 -11.53 18.54
N SER A 346 5.90 -10.75 18.85
CA SER A 346 7.26 -11.23 19.11
C SER A 346 7.29 -12.23 20.27
N ARG A 347 6.63 -11.90 21.39
CA ARG A 347 6.48 -12.82 22.53
C ARG A 347 5.68 -14.08 22.18
N SER A 348 4.70 -13.98 21.29
CA SER A 348 3.95 -15.15 20.79
C SER A 348 4.85 -16.05 19.94
N ASN A 349 5.68 -15.48 19.07
CA ASN A 349 6.64 -16.24 18.26
C ASN A 349 7.62 -17.02 19.15
N ILE A 350 8.15 -16.40 20.21
CA ILE A 350 9.03 -17.07 21.19
C ILE A 350 8.30 -18.24 21.87
N LEU A 351 7.05 -18.05 22.30
CA LEU A 351 6.27 -19.14 22.92
C LEU A 351 6.04 -20.31 21.95
N ARG A 352 5.90 -20.05 20.65
CA ARG A 352 5.81 -21.10 19.62
C ARG A 352 7.08 -21.94 19.55
N ARG A 353 8.26 -21.35 19.75
CA ARG A 353 9.53 -22.08 19.85
C ARG A 353 9.55 -23.07 21.01
N PHE A 354 9.06 -22.67 22.18
CA PHE A 354 8.88 -23.57 23.33
C PHE A 354 7.87 -24.69 23.09
N LYS A 355 6.97 -24.56 22.09
CA LYS A 355 6.07 -25.62 21.65
C LYS A 355 6.65 -26.52 20.56
N GLY A 356 7.88 -26.27 20.09
CA GLY A 356 8.46 -26.98 18.96
C GLY A 356 7.89 -26.58 17.60
N GLN A 357 7.24 -25.41 17.50
CA GLN A 357 6.74 -24.91 16.23
C GLN A 357 7.84 -24.12 15.52
N GLU A 358 8.30 -24.67 14.41
CA GLU A 358 9.22 -24.00 13.48
C GLU A 358 8.48 -22.91 12.68
N PRO A 359 9.18 -21.85 12.26
CA PRO A 359 8.55 -20.85 11.42
C PRO A 359 8.25 -21.50 10.07
N VAL A 360 7.06 -21.30 9.54
CA VAL A 360 6.74 -21.81 8.21
C VAL A 360 7.59 -21.03 7.22
N ALA A 361 8.55 -21.69 6.57
CA ALA A 361 9.19 -21.16 5.39
C ALA A 361 8.09 -21.02 4.33
N LYS A 362 7.53 -19.82 4.19
CA LYS A 362 6.72 -19.52 3.01
C LYS A 362 7.69 -19.45 1.84
N GLU A 363 7.80 -20.56 1.12
CA GLU A 363 8.23 -20.52 -0.28
C GLU A 363 7.36 -19.49 -0.99
N GLU A 364 8.04 -18.63 -1.73
CA GLU A 364 7.53 -17.53 -2.52
C GLU A 364 6.35 -18.01 -3.39
N LEU A 365 5.22 -17.31 -3.32
CA LEU A 365 4.10 -17.48 -4.25
C LEU A 365 4.20 -16.50 -5.41
#